data_AF-A0A951EKA0-F1
#
_entry.id   AF-A0A951EKA0-F1
#
_cell.length_a   1.000
_cell.length_b   1.000
_cell.length_c   1.000
_cell.angle_alpha   90.00
_cell.angle_beta   90.00
_cell.angle_gamma   90.00
#
_symmetry.space_group_name_H-M   'P 1'
#
loop_
_entity.id
_entity.type
_entity.pdbx_description
1 polymer ?
#
loop_
_entity_poly.entity_id
_entity_poly.type
_entity_poly.pdbx_seq_one_letter_code
_entity_poly.pdbx_strand_id
1 'polypeptide(L)'
;MTRPFEPKGAQPEALSTFKKAAQNDGIKPPDQGLTATSETAQRPDNLADQEKAAAEILGGNTVGDRKKVDDAILRRAKSDKRDV
;
A
#
# COMPACT_ATOMS: atom_id res chain seq x y z
N MET A 1 -16.50 14.26 47.45
CA MET A 1 -16.91 13.17 46.53
C MET A 1 -16.56 13.57 45.11
N THR A 2 -15.47 13.04 44.56
CA THR A 2 -15.04 13.21 43.16
C THR A 2 -15.84 12.25 42.27
N ARG A 3 -16.60 12.77 41.31
CA ARG A 3 -17.39 11.96 40.37
C ARG A 3 -16.48 11.39 39.26
N PRO A 4 -16.73 10.16 38.77
CA PRO A 4 -15.94 9.54 37.71
C PRO A 4 -16.16 10.23 36.36
N PHE A 5 -15.08 10.37 35.58
CA PHE A 5 -15.12 10.85 34.20
C PHE A 5 -15.60 9.71 33.28
N GLU A 6 -16.86 9.75 32.87
CA GLU A 6 -17.38 8.90 31.80
C GLU A 6 -17.20 9.62 30.46
N PRO A 7 -16.49 9.04 29.45
CA PRO A 7 -16.43 9.63 28.11
C PRO A 7 -17.76 9.36 27.39
N LYS A 8 -18.79 10.14 27.73
CA LYS A 8 -20.08 10.12 27.04
C LYS A 8 -19.99 10.94 25.75
N GLY A 9 -20.09 10.25 24.61
CA GLY A 9 -20.51 10.82 23.34
C GLY A 9 -19.37 11.29 22.44
N ALA A 10 -18.99 10.46 21.47
CA ALA A 10 -18.31 10.95 20.28
C ALA A 10 -19.22 12.02 19.64
N GLN A 11 -18.75 13.26 19.56
CA GLN A 11 -19.51 14.35 18.96
C GLN A 11 -19.70 14.04 17.46
N PRO A 12 -20.93 13.79 16.98
CA PRO A 12 -21.15 13.45 15.57
C PRO A 12 -20.77 14.60 14.63
N GLU A 13 -20.75 15.84 15.15
CA GLU A 13 -20.25 17.03 14.46
C GLU A 13 -18.74 17.00 14.22
N ALA A 14 -17.97 16.37 15.12
CA ALA A 14 -16.54 16.13 14.88
C ALA A 14 -16.38 15.18 13.68
N LEU A 15 -17.19 14.12 13.58
CA LEU A 15 -17.13 13.20 12.44
C LEU A 15 -17.56 13.84 11.12
N SER A 16 -18.57 14.72 11.13
CA SER A 16 -19.02 15.41 9.92
C SER A 16 -18.03 16.48 9.46
N THR A 17 -17.35 17.15 10.38
CA THR A 17 -16.25 18.07 10.06
C THR A 17 -15.02 17.32 9.56
N PHE A 18 -14.65 16.17 10.15
CA PHE A 18 -13.59 15.30 9.61
C PHE A 18 -13.94 14.75 8.22
N LYS A 19 -15.20 14.35 7.99
CA LYS A 19 -15.66 13.88 6.68
C LYS A 19 -15.62 15.00 5.64
N LYS A 20 -16.05 16.22 5.98
CA LYS A 20 -15.93 17.39 5.09
C LYS A 20 -14.46 17.77 4.83
N ALA A 21 -13.60 17.71 5.84
CA ALA A 21 -12.17 17.96 5.69
C ALA A 21 -11.49 16.92 4.80
N ALA A 22 -11.87 15.64 4.92
CA ALA A 22 -11.38 14.56 4.07
C ALA A 22 -11.92 14.64 2.63
N GLN A 23 -13.08 15.25 2.43
CA GLN A 23 -13.71 15.45 1.12
C GLN A 23 -13.28 16.74 0.41
N ASN A 24 -12.69 17.71 1.12
CA ASN A 24 -12.18 18.93 0.51
C ASN A 24 -11.04 18.57 -0.42
N ASP A 25 -11.36 18.37 -1.71
CA ASP A 25 -10.58 18.56 -2.95
C ASP A 25 -9.06 18.68 -2.77
N GLY A 26 -8.48 17.77 -2.00
CA GLY A 26 -7.10 17.80 -1.57
C GLY A 26 -6.26 17.35 -2.73
N ILE A 27 -6.13 18.22 -3.73
CA ILE A 27 -5.26 18.00 -4.87
C ILE A 27 -3.86 18.06 -4.30
N LYS A 28 -3.23 16.88 -4.20
CA LYS A 28 -1.81 16.78 -3.87
C LYS A 28 -1.08 17.77 -4.79
N PRO A 29 -0.29 18.70 -4.24
CA PRO A 29 0.51 19.60 -5.07
C PRO A 29 1.33 18.76 -6.06
N PRO A 30 1.46 19.21 -7.32
CA PRO A 30 2.20 18.45 -8.34
C PRO A 30 3.66 18.25 -7.91
N ASP A 31 4.17 19.16 -7.09
CA ASP A 31 5.49 19.09 -6.48
C ASP A 31 5.40 19.52 -5.00
N GLN A 32 6.12 18.81 -4.14
CA GLN A 32 6.27 19.12 -2.71
C GLN A 32 7.67 19.65 -2.39
N GLY A 33 8.50 19.92 -3.41
CA GLY A 33 9.91 20.30 -3.26
C GLY A 33 10.79 19.16 -2.76
N LEU A 34 10.25 17.93 -2.75
CA LEU A 34 10.92 16.73 -2.30
C LEU A 34 11.20 15.85 -3.50
N THR A 35 12.48 15.68 -3.82
CA THR A 35 12.95 14.73 -4.83
C THR A 35 13.46 13.48 -4.12
N ALA A 36 13.05 12.31 -4.63
CA ALA A 36 13.55 11.05 -4.10
C ALA A 36 15.04 10.91 -4.43
N THR A 37 15.85 10.59 -3.42
CA THR A 37 17.26 10.20 -3.59
C THR A 37 17.35 8.80 -4.17
N SER A 38 18.48 8.34 -4.69
CA SER A 38 18.65 6.95 -5.14
C SER A 38 18.28 5.91 -4.08
N GLU A 39 18.45 6.24 -2.79
CA GLU A 39 18.08 5.38 -1.66
C GLU A 39 16.57 5.32 -1.39
N THR A 40 15.83 6.37 -1.77
CA THR A 40 14.38 6.50 -1.52
C THR A 40 13.55 6.52 -2.79
N ALA A 41 14.21 6.49 -3.95
CA ALA A 41 13.61 6.44 -5.26
C ALA A 41 12.85 5.13 -5.40
N GLN A 42 11.71 5.22 -6.07
CA GLN A 42 11.03 4.01 -6.52
C GLN A 42 11.99 3.25 -7.42
N ARG A 43 12.19 1.97 -7.12
CA ARG A 43 12.95 1.09 -8.00
C ARG A 43 12.17 1.00 -9.32
N PRO A 44 12.85 1.15 -10.47
CA PRO A 44 12.19 1.01 -11.76
C PRO A 44 11.75 -0.44 -11.93
N ASP A 45 10.51 -0.71 -11.55
CA ASP A 45 9.91 -2.03 -11.67
C ASP A 45 8.95 -2.07 -12.86
N ASN A 46 8.98 -3.18 -13.59
CA ASN A 46 8.00 -3.44 -14.65
C ASN A 46 6.68 -3.93 -14.04
N LEU A 47 5.69 -3.05 -13.95
CA LEU A 47 4.36 -3.35 -13.40
C LEU A 47 3.74 -4.62 -14.02
N ALA A 48 3.88 -4.82 -15.33
CA ALA A 48 3.30 -5.98 -16.01
C ALA A 48 3.92 -7.31 -15.52
N ASP A 49 5.22 -7.32 -15.26
CA ASP A 49 5.90 -8.50 -14.72
C ASP A 49 5.48 -8.77 -13.27
N GLN A 50 5.22 -7.70 -12.50
CA GLN A 50 4.73 -7.80 -11.13
C GLN A 50 3.34 -8.42 -11.06
N GLU A 51 2.41 -7.90 -11.87
CA GLU A 51 1.03 -8.38 -11.93
C GLU A 51 0.97 -9.83 -12.38
N LYS A 52 1.78 -10.20 -13.38
CA LYS A 52 1.88 -11.57 -13.86
C LYS A 52 2.38 -12.53 -12.77
N ALA A 53 3.44 -12.17 -12.04
CA ALA A 53 3.93 -13.00 -10.94
C ALA A 53 2.88 -13.14 -9.82
N ALA A 54 2.17 -12.07 -9.49
CA ALA A 54 1.10 -12.11 -8.49
C ALA A 54 -0.06 -13.01 -8.91
N ALA A 55 -0.49 -12.93 -10.17
CA ALA A 55 -1.53 -13.79 -10.72
C ALA A 55 -1.13 -15.28 -10.72
N GLU A 56 0.13 -15.58 -11.03
CA GLU A 56 0.64 -16.96 -10.98
C GLU A 56 0.73 -17.51 -9.55
N ILE A 57 1.13 -16.69 -8.58
CA ILE A 57 1.16 -17.07 -7.15
C ILE A 57 -0.27 -17.31 -6.64
N LEU A 58 -1.18 -16.38 -6.91
CA LEU A 58 -2.57 -16.49 -6.49
C LEU A 58 -3.24 -17.72 -7.13
N GLY A 59 -3.10 -17.86 -8.46
CA GLY A 59 -3.66 -18.99 -9.20
C GLY A 59 -3.00 -20.34 -8.89
N GLY A 60 -1.72 -20.37 -8.53
CA GLY A 60 -1.02 -21.58 -8.10
C GLY A 60 -1.49 -22.04 -6.72
N ASN A 61 -1.68 -21.11 -5.78
CA ASN A 61 -2.21 -21.43 -4.45
C ASN A 61 -3.65 -21.95 -4.48
N THR A 62 -4.50 -21.45 -5.39
CA THR A 62 -5.89 -21.92 -5.49
C THR A 62 -5.99 -23.34 -6.02
N VAL A 63 -5.08 -23.77 -6.90
CA VAL A 63 -5.05 -25.13 -7.46
C VAL A 63 -4.11 -26.09 -6.72
N GLY A 64 -3.38 -25.60 -5.70
CA GLY A 64 -2.42 -26.38 -4.91
C GLY A 64 -1.10 -26.69 -5.63
N ASP A 65 -0.79 -25.99 -6.73
CA ASP A 65 0.44 -26.16 -7.48
C ASP A 65 1.59 -25.36 -6.85
N ARG A 66 2.22 -25.96 -5.85
CA ARG A 66 3.32 -25.35 -5.10
C ARG A 66 4.53 -25.04 -5.97
N LYS A 67 4.82 -25.87 -6.98
CA LYS A 67 5.96 -25.66 -7.87
C LYS A 67 5.80 -24.38 -8.66
N LYS A 68 4.60 -24.15 -9.21
CA LYS A 68 4.28 -22.92 -9.94
C LYS A 68 4.39 -21.67 -9.05
N VAL A 69 3.97 -21.78 -7.79
CA VAL A 69 4.10 -20.69 -6.80
C VAL A 69 5.57 -20.40 -6.52
N ASP A 70 6.36 -21.43 -6.22
CA ASP A 70 7.79 -21.28 -5.90
C ASP A 70 8.57 -20.71 -7.09
N ASP A 71 8.29 -21.16 -8.32
CA ASP A 71 8.91 -20.64 -9.55
C ASP A 71 8.54 -19.17 -9.79
N ALA A 72 7.30 -18.77 -9.53
CA ALA A 72 6.86 -17.38 -9.64
C ALA A 72 7.54 -16.47 -8.60
N ILE A 73 7.69 -16.94 -7.36
CA ILE A 73 8.41 -16.23 -6.30
C ILE A 73 9.90 -16.08 -6.66
N LEU A 74 10.55 -17.14 -7.12
CA LEU A 74 11.96 -17.11 -7.52
C LEU A 74 12.21 -16.16 -8.69
N ARG A 75 11.32 -16.17 -9.69
CA ARG A 75 11.39 -15.26 -10.82
C ARG A 75 11.24 -13.81 -10.38
N ARG A 76 10.28 -13.52 -9.47
CA ARG A 76 10.09 -12.18 -8.89
C ARG A 76 11.31 -11.73 -8.07
N ALA A 77 11.87 -12.61 -7.24
CA ALA A 77 13.05 -12.30 -6.44
C ALA A 77 14.30 -12.06 -7.30
N LYS A 78 14.45 -12.77 -8.43
CA LYS A 78 15.53 -12.50 -9.39
C LYS A 78 15.33 -11.17 -10.13
N SER A 79 14.11 -10.84 -10.54
CA SER A 79 13.85 -9.53 -11.15
C SER A 79 14.13 -8.38 -10.18
N ASP A 80 13.87 -8.58 -8.89
CA ASP A 80 14.07 -7.59 -7.82
C ASP A 80 15.55 -7.45 -7.39
N LYS A 81 16.42 -8.44 -7.68
CA LYS A 81 17.86 -8.40 -7.32
C LYS A 81 18.80 -8.04 -8.46
N ARG A 82 18.31 -7.83 -9.67
CA ARG A 82 19.12 -7.35 -10.81
C ARG A 82 19.13 -5.83 -10.75
N ASP A 83 20.09 -5.27 -10.02
CA ASP A 83 20.62 -3.89 -10.08
C ASP A 83 21.17 -3.49 -8.69
N VAL A 84 22.23 -4.20 -8.27
CA VAL A 84 23.21 -3.73 -7.27
C VAL A 84 24.59 -3.95 -7.86
#